data_AF-A0A935ZIR5-F1
#
_entry.id   AF-A0A935ZIR5-F1
#
_cell.length_a   1.000
_cell.length_b   1.000
_cell.length_c   1.000
_cell.angle_alpha   90.00
_cell.angle_beta   90.00
_cell.angle_gamma   90.00
#
_symmetry.space_group_name_H-M   'P 1'
#
loop_
_entity.id
_entity.type
_entity.pdbx_description
1 polymer ?
#
loop_
_entity_poly.entity_id
_entity_poly.type
_entity_poly.pdbx_seq_one_letter_code
_entity_poly.pdbx_strand_id
1 'polypeptide(L)'
;MATMLAEQMKFLVADLRAASWVLQVDPDLDADVLRTKFLSIHQFFLRNLGRSRPELFKGVDPRFLLDIVRKWIVLYRSTLALLQEEYPRVPGSVDLALGDENWSATLGISFEGLAQAGINYASRYAEFWAERSIRDPEVYASFPQRLAFVGSPGYRELAALRRENRLVVKDDFANGVTAFDLYEALRAASPAQRPAAVWAARGWRLVTIDREAVVRFLRWFAPTPAALGV
;
A
#
# COMPACT_ATOMS: atom_id res chain seq x y z
N MET A 1 26.95 -1.67 -6.37
CA MET A 1 26.40 -0.73 -5.35
C MET A 1 25.85 0.56 -5.97
N ALA A 2 26.61 1.31 -6.79
CA ALA A 2 26.15 2.58 -7.38
C ALA A 2 24.90 2.45 -8.28
N THR A 3 24.78 1.37 -9.06
CA THR A 3 23.61 1.09 -9.90
C THR A 3 22.34 0.78 -9.10
N MET A 4 22.46 0.06 -7.98
CA MET A 4 21.34 -0.29 -7.10
C MET A 4 20.77 0.96 -6.39
N LEU A 5 21.62 1.90 -6.00
CA LEU A 5 21.20 3.20 -5.45
C LEU A 5 20.47 4.05 -6.49
N ALA A 6 20.97 4.09 -7.73
CA ALA A 6 20.35 4.85 -8.81
C ALA A 6 18.95 4.31 -9.17
N GLU A 7 18.73 3.00 -9.12
CA GLU A 7 17.41 2.39 -9.35
C GLU A 7 16.45 2.66 -8.21
N GLN A 8 16.90 2.53 -6.95
CA GLN A 8 16.08 2.85 -5.78
C GLN A 8 15.62 4.32 -5.76
N MET A 9 16.51 5.25 -6.16
CA MET A 9 16.16 6.66 -6.30
C MET A 9 15.12 6.91 -7.40
N LYS A 10 15.20 6.21 -8.54
CA LYS A 10 14.18 6.31 -9.60
C LYS A 10 12.81 5.85 -9.11
N PHE A 11 12.76 4.81 -8.29
CA PHE A 11 11.51 4.30 -7.73
C PHE A 11 10.90 5.31 -6.77
N LEU A 12 11.71 5.83 -5.86
CA LEU A 12 11.28 6.87 -4.92
C LEU A 12 10.75 8.11 -5.65
N VAL A 13 11.47 8.63 -6.65
CA VAL A 13 11.01 9.81 -7.42
C VAL A 13 9.66 9.56 -8.10
N ALA A 14 9.41 8.35 -8.59
CA ALA A 14 8.13 8.04 -9.21
C ALA A 14 6.98 7.89 -8.21
N ASP A 15 7.24 7.27 -7.05
CA ASP A 15 6.29 7.26 -5.95
C ASP A 15 5.91 8.70 -5.52
N LEU A 16 6.91 9.58 -5.42
CA LEU A 16 6.71 10.98 -5.06
C LEU A 16 5.89 11.75 -6.11
N ARG A 17 6.17 11.53 -7.40
CA ARG A 17 5.39 12.10 -8.52
C ARG A 17 3.95 11.58 -8.54
N ALA A 18 3.76 10.29 -8.31
CA ALA A 18 2.43 9.69 -8.23
C ALA A 18 1.63 10.28 -7.06
N ALA A 19 2.24 10.36 -5.88
CA ALA A 19 1.63 10.96 -4.69
C ALA A 19 1.25 12.42 -4.91
N SER A 20 2.17 13.23 -5.45
CA SER A 20 1.92 14.65 -5.75
C SER A 20 0.75 14.82 -6.71
N TRP A 21 0.71 14.04 -7.79
CA TRP A 21 -0.41 14.09 -8.73
C TRP A 21 -1.73 13.66 -8.09
N VAL A 22 -1.73 12.58 -7.30
CA VAL A 22 -2.93 12.09 -6.59
C VAL A 22 -3.48 13.13 -5.62
N LEU A 23 -2.63 13.88 -4.92
CA LEU A 23 -3.09 14.95 -4.02
C LEU A 23 -3.75 16.12 -4.77
N GLN A 24 -3.31 16.40 -6.00
CA GLN A 24 -3.74 17.59 -6.75
C GLN A 24 -4.88 17.32 -7.73
N VAL A 25 -5.03 16.08 -8.21
CA VAL A 25 -5.98 15.77 -9.29
C VAL A 25 -7.44 15.86 -8.81
N ASP A 26 -8.33 16.47 -9.59
CA ASP A 26 -9.76 16.34 -9.34
C ASP A 26 -10.26 14.92 -9.74
N PRO A 27 -10.87 14.11 -8.84
CA PRO A 27 -11.43 12.81 -9.21
C PRO A 27 -12.59 12.89 -10.21
N ASP A 28 -13.19 14.07 -10.37
CA ASP A 28 -14.28 14.35 -11.32
C ASP A 28 -13.77 14.89 -12.67
N LEU A 29 -12.46 14.99 -12.84
CA LEU A 29 -11.81 15.38 -14.08
C LEU A 29 -12.14 14.40 -15.22
N ASP A 30 -11.88 14.84 -16.44
CA ASP A 30 -12.09 14.07 -17.66
C ASP A 30 -11.55 12.62 -17.55
N ALA A 31 -12.38 11.67 -17.99
CA ALA A 31 -12.13 10.25 -17.85
C ALA A 31 -10.87 9.78 -18.59
N ASP A 32 -10.57 10.35 -19.76
CA ASP A 32 -9.38 9.99 -20.53
C ASP A 32 -8.11 10.47 -19.86
N VAL A 33 -8.12 11.67 -19.27
CA VAL A 33 -6.99 12.19 -18.51
C VAL A 33 -6.69 11.31 -17.30
N LEU A 34 -7.72 10.97 -16.51
CA LEU A 34 -7.56 10.12 -15.32
C LEU A 34 -7.02 8.74 -15.69
N ARG A 35 -7.61 8.07 -16.69
CA ARG A 35 -7.18 6.74 -17.14
C ARG A 35 -5.77 6.77 -17.70
N THR A 36 -5.45 7.72 -18.58
CA THR A 36 -4.11 7.83 -19.19
C THR A 36 -3.04 8.00 -18.13
N LYS A 37 -3.30 8.87 -17.15
CA LYS A 37 -2.34 9.16 -16.09
C LYS A 37 -2.17 7.99 -15.13
N PHE A 38 -3.27 7.34 -14.73
CA PHE A 38 -3.21 6.10 -13.95
C PHE A 38 -2.41 5.01 -14.66
N LEU A 39 -2.68 4.74 -15.94
CA LEU A 39 -1.96 3.72 -16.71
C LEU A 39 -0.47 4.04 -16.82
N SER A 40 -0.11 5.31 -16.99
CA SER A 40 1.28 5.77 -17.01
C SER A 40 1.99 5.51 -15.68
N ILE A 41 1.34 5.85 -14.56
CA ILE A 41 1.84 5.60 -13.20
C ILE A 41 1.99 4.09 -12.95
N HIS A 42 0.95 3.31 -13.25
CA HIS A 42 0.93 1.87 -13.04
C HIS A 42 2.00 1.14 -13.87
N GLN A 43 2.16 1.50 -15.15
CA GLN A 43 3.22 0.92 -15.98
C GLN A 43 4.61 1.22 -15.43
N PHE A 44 4.83 2.41 -14.87
CA PHE A 44 6.09 2.72 -14.21
C PHE A 44 6.29 1.84 -12.98
N PHE A 45 5.25 1.65 -12.16
CA PHE A 45 5.29 0.75 -11.02
C PHE A 45 5.65 -0.68 -11.39
N LEU A 46 5.00 -1.25 -12.41
CA LEU A 46 5.31 -2.60 -12.86
C LEU A 46 6.76 -2.72 -13.33
N ARG A 47 7.24 -1.78 -14.14
CA ARG A 47 8.63 -1.80 -14.63
C ARG A 47 9.63 -1.82 -13.48
N ASN A 48 9.36 -1.06 -12.41
CA ASN A 48 10.20 -1.01 -11.22
C ASN A 48 10.25 -2.32 -10.44
N LEU A 49 9.21 -3.15 -10.56
CA LEU A 49 9.17 -4.49 -9.99
C LEU A 49 9.75 -5.55 -10.93
N GLY A 50 10.39 -5.14 -12.04
CA GLY A 50 10.85 -6.06 -13.08
C GLY A 50 9.71 -6.73 -13.84
N ARG A 51 8.51 -6.15 -13.81
CA ARG A 51 7.30 -6.65 -14.47
C ARG A 51 6.96 -5.74 -15.65
N SER A 52 6.45 -6.32 -16.72
CA SER A 52 5.81 -5.57 -17.80
C SER A 52 4.53 -6.31 -18.15
N ARG A 53 3.38 -5.67 -17.89
CA ARG A 53 2.05 -6.19 -18.24
C ARG A 53 1.22 -5.12 -18.96
N PRO A 54 1.67 -4.62 -20.13
CA PRO A 54 0.91 -3.62 -20.89
C PRO A 54 -0.51 -4.10 -21.24
N GLU A 55 -0.74 -5.41 -21.27
CA GLU A 55 -2.02 -6.07 -21.53
C GLU A 55 -2.97 -6.10 -20.32
N LEU A 56 -2.52 -5.76 -19.10
CA LEU A 56 -3.29 -5.97 -17.87
C LEU A 56 -4.68 -5.31 -17.90
N PHE A 57 -4.77 -4.12 -18.49
CA PHE A 57 -6.02 -3.36 -18.62
C PHE A 57 -6.63 -3.45 -20.01
N LYS A 58 -6.06 -4.27 -20.91
CA LYS A 58 -6.55 -4.41 -22.27
C LYS A 58 -7.90 -5.13 -22.25
N GLY A 59 -8.92 -4.50 -22.84
CA GLY A 59 -10.27 -5.06 -22.91
C GLY A 59 -11.10 -4.89 -21.64
N VAL A 60 -10.59 -4.17 -20.63
CA VAL A 60 -11.40 -3.75 -19.49
C VAL A 60 -12.40 -2.70 -19.95
N ASP A 61 -13.66 -2.82 -19.51
CA ASP A 61 -14.69 -1.82 -19.78
C ASP A 61 -14.20 -0.42 -19.35
N PRO A 62 -14.22 0.60 -20.22
CA PRO A 62 -13.68 1.93 -19.90
C PRO A 62 -14.35 2.63 -18.72
N ARG A 63 -15.64 2.37 -18.47
CA ARG A 63 -16.39 2.93 -17.32
C ARG A 63 -16.01 2.21 -16.04
N PHE A 64 -15.86 0.89 -16.09
CA PHE A 64 -15.38 0.11 -14.95
C PHE A 64 -13.95 0.50 -14.57
N LEU A 65 -13.06 0.66 -15.56
CA LEU A 65 -11.70 1.14 -15.32
C LEU A 65 -11.70 2.54 -14.70
N LEU A 66 -12.56 3.45 -15.17
CA LEU A 66 -12.68 4.79 -14.58
C LEU A 66 -13.10 4.74 -13.10
N ASP A 67 -14.06 3.87 -12.76
CA ASP A 67 -14.47 3.69 -11.36
C ASP A 67 -13.32 3.14 -10.49
N ILE A 68 -12.55 2.16 -11.00
CA ILE A 68 -11.33 1.69 -10.33
C ILE A 68 -10.35 2.84 -10.12
N VAL A 69 -10.10 3.68 -11.13
CA VAL A 69 -9.17 4.81 -11.02
C VAL A 69 -9.61 5.80 -9.94
N ARG A 70 -10.91 6.14 -9.90
CA ARG A 70 -11.45 7.06 -8.87
C ARG A 70 -11.29 6.49 -7.46
N LYS A 71 -11.65 5.23 -7.26
CA LYS A 71 -11.46 4.54 -5.98
C LYS A 71 -9.99 4.39 -5.59
N TRP A 72 -9.11 4.14 -6.56
CA TRP A 72 -7.67 4.11 -6.35
C TRP A 72 -7.14 5.48 -5.89
N ILE A 73 -7.57 6.59 -6.50
CA ILE A 73 -7.23 7.95 -6.06
C ILE A 73 -7.68 8.15 -4.60
N VAL A 74 -8.92 7.79 -4.26
CA VAL A 74 -9.45 7.93 -2.89
C VAL A 74 -8.65 7.11 -1.89
N LEU A 75 -8.35 5.84 -2.21
CA LEU A 75 -7.60 4.96 -1.33
C LEU A 75 -6.17 5.47 -1.13
N TYR A 76 -5.51 5.90 -2.20
CA TYR A 76 -4.15 6.44 -2.13
C TYR A 76 -4.14 7.75 -1.32
N ARG A 77 -5.09 8.67 -1.54
CA ARG A 77 -5.23 9.88 -0.71
C ARG A 77 -5.39 9.57 0.77
N SER A 78 -6.21 8.58 1.12
CA SER A 78 -6.39 8.17 2.52
C SER A 78 -5.08 7.69 3.14
N THR A 79 -4.29 6.89 2.41
CA THR A 79 -2.97 6.46 2.90
C THR A 79 -1.94 7.60 2.98
N LEU A 80 -2.03 8.61 2.10
CA LEU A 80 -1.18 9.80 2.16
C LEU A 80 -1.54 10.71 3.33
N ALA A 81 -2.84 10.93 3.58
CA ALA A 81 -3.31 11.69 4.73
C ALA A 81 -2.81 11.10 6.05
N LEU A 82 -2.89 9.77 6.18
CA LEU A 82 -2.31 9.07 7.32
C LEU A 82 -0.79 9.29 7.45
N LEU A 83 -0.06 9.29 6.34
CA LEU A 83 1.39 9.52 6.35
C LEU A 83 1.72 10.97 6.74
N GLN A 84 0.90 11.94 6.33
CA GLN A 84 0.99 13.34 6.76
C GLN A 84 0.74 13.50 8.25
N GLU A 85 -0.21 12.74 8.82
CA GLU A 85 -0.49 12.75 10.26
C GLU A 85 0.65 12.12 11.08
N GLU A 86 1.21 10.99 10.63
CA GLU A 86 2.26 10.28 11.37
C GLU A 86 3.63 10.95 11.23
N TYR A 87 3.91 11.58 10.09
CA TYR A 87 5.20 12.19 9.79
C TYR A 87 5.03 13.61 9.23
N PRO A 88 4.40 14.52 9.97
CA PRO A 88 4.12 15.86 9.48
C PRO A 88 5.42 16.61 9.22
N ARG A 89 5.46 17.39 8.14
CA ARG A 89 6.50 18.39 7.96
C ARG A 89 6.21 19.58 8.88
N VAL A 90 6.98 19.72 9.95
CA VAL A 90 6.95 20.85 10.89
C VAL A 90 8.24 21.68 10.81
N PRO A 91 8.27 22.93 11.29
CA PRO A 91 9.50 23.73 11.35
C PRO A 91 10.65 22.95 12.02
N GLY A 92 11.80 22.87 11.35
CA GLY A 92 12.97 22.10 11.81
C GLY A 92 13.01 20.63 11.36
N SER A 93 11.98 20.13 10.68
CA SER A 93 12.03 18.80 10.04
C SER A 93 13.10 18.76 8.95
N VAL A 94 13.75 17.61 8.79
CA VAL A 94 14.59 17.35 7.63
C VAL A 94 13.69 17.20 6.40
N ASP A 95 14.03 17.90 5.33
CA ASP A 95 13.32 17.85 4.06
C ASP A 95 14.01 16.89 3.07
N LEU A 96 13.19 16.16 2.30
CA LEU A 96 13.65 15.43 1.12
C LEU A 96 13.58 16.35 -0.12
N ALA A 97 14.73 16.87 -0.53
CA ALA A 97 14.88 17.56 -1.81
C ALA A 97 15.57 16.63 -2.83
N LEU A 98 14.95 16.42 -3.99
CA LEU A 98 15.51 15.62 -5.09
C LEU A 98 15.28 16.34 -6.41
N GLY A 99 16.37 16.69 -7.10
CA GLY A 99 16.32 17.59 -8.25
C GLY A 99 15.97 19.01 -7.79
N ASP A 100 15.08 19.67 -8.53
CA ASP A 100 14.63 21.04 -8.24
C ASP A 100 13.41 21.10 -7.29
N GLU A 101 12.95 19.93 -6.80
CA GLU A 101 11.72 19.82 -6.02
C GLU A 101 12.01 19.49 -4.54
N ASN A 102 11.39 20.26 -3.63
CA ASN A 102 11.31 19.90 -2.21
C ASN A 102 10.04 19.06 -1.98
N TRP A 103 10.19 17.75 -2.07
CA TRP A 103 9.07 16.81 -1.95
C TRP A 103 8.42 16.82 -0.58
N SER A 104 9.21 17.07 0.47
CA SER A 104 8.66 17.23 1.81
C SER A 104 7.72 18.42 1.90
N ALA A 105 8.09 19.55 1.31
CA ALA A 105 7.23 20.73 1.24
C ALA A 105 5.98 20.45 0.38
N THR A 106 6.15 19.87 -0.81
CA THR A 106 5.05 19.57 -1.74
C THR A 106 4.01 18.63 -1.16
N LEU A 107 4.45 17.61 -0.41
CA LEU A 107 3.56 16.58 0.15
C LEU A 107 3.15 16.87 1.59
N GLY A 108 3.79 17.82 2.27
CA GLY A 108 3.54 18.10 3.70
C GLY A 108 4.06 17.00 4.64
N ILE A 109 5.04 16.20 4.20
CA ILE A 109 5.55 15.01 4.90
C ILE A 109 7.06 15.17 5.13
N SER A 110 7.55 14.86 6.33
CA SER A 110 8.99 14.93 6.64
C SER A 110 9.83 13.95 5.80
N PHE A 111 11.16 14.15 5.75
CA PHE A 111 12.09 13.19 5.12
C PHE A 111 11.89 11.77 5.66
N GLU A 112 11.71 11.62 6.96
CA GLU A 112 11.47 10.31 7.60
C GLU A 112 10.21 9.65 7.02
N GLY A 113 9.13 10.41 6.88
CA GLY A 113 7.89 9.92 6.28
C GLY A 113 8.06 9.48 4.82
N LEU A 114 8.77 10.27 4.02
CA LEU A 114 8.95 9.99 2.59
C LEU A 114 9.96 8.86 2.31
N ALA A 115 11.09 8.86 3.02
CA ALA A 115 12.20 7.95 2.75
C ALA A 115 12.19 6.69 3.62
N GLN A 116 11.85 6.79 4.90
CA GLN A 116 11.92 5.67 5.85
C GLN A 116 10.56 4.99 6.07
N ALA A 117 9.50 5.77 6.27
CA ALA A 117 8.16 5.22 6.40
C ALA A 117 7.60 4.73 5.05
N GLY A 118 8.14 5.25 3.95
CA GLY A 118 7.96 4.71 2.62
C GLY A 118 6.67 5.18 1.98
N ILE A 119 6.78 6.25 1.18
CA ILE A 119 5.76 6.64 0.20
C ILE A 119 5.35 5.46 -0.71
N ASN A 120 6.26 4.51 -0.91
CA ASN A 120 6.06 3.27 -1.63
C ASN A 120 4.97 2.36 -1.01
N TYR A 121 4.70 2.49 0.29
CA TYR A 121 3.73 1.63 0.97
C TYR A 121 2.32 2.13 0.69
N ALA A 122 2.12 3.46 0.81
CA ALA A 122 0.88 4.14 0.43
C ALA A 122 0.52 3.85 -1.04
N SER A 123 1.49 3.99 -1.96
CA SER A 123 1.28 3.71 -3.38
C SER A 123 0.91 2.24 -3.62
N ARG A 124 1.70 1.30 -3.09
CA ARG A 124 1.50 -0.14 -3.31
C ARG A 124 0.17 -0.66 -2.77
N TYR A 125 -0.32 -0.11 -1.66
CA TYR A 125 -1.61 -0.51 -1.09
C TYR A 125 -2.75 -0.24 -2.08
N ALA A 126 -2.79 0.96 -2.65
CA ALA A 126 -3.79 1.33 -3.63
C ALA A 126 -3.58 0.61 -4.97
N GLU A 127 -2.35 0.55 -5.48
CA GLU A 127 -2.00 -0.13 -6.74
C GLU A 127 -2.41 -1.61 -6.74
N PHE A 128 -2.14 -2.31 -5.64
CA PHE A 128 -2.50 -3.73 -5.52
C PHE A 128 -4.02 -3.93 -5.58
N TRP A 129 -4.78 -3.08 -4.88
CA TRP A 129 -6.24 -3.13 -4.94
C TRP A 129 -6.74 -2.89 -6.37
N ALA A 130 -6.20 -1.89 -7.06
CA ALA A 130 -6.60 -1.56 -8.43
C ALA A 130 -6.29 -2.69 -9.42
N GLU A 131 -5.07 -3.25 -9.40
CA GLU A 131 -4.66 -4.37 -10.26
C GLU A 131 -5.56 -5.60 -10.04
N ARG A 132 -5.85 -5.95 -8.79
CA ARG A 132 -6.65 -7.14 -8.48
C ARG A 132 -8.13 -6.96 -8.76
N SER A 133 -8.68 -5.76 -8.57
CA SER A 133 -10.10 -5.47 -8.78
C SER A 133 -10.58 -5.73 -10.21
N ILE A 134 -9.67 -5.73 -11.19
CA ILE A 134 -10.00 -6.03 -12.59
C ILE A 134 -10.44 -7.49 -12.76
N ARG A 135 -9.83 -8.40 -11.99
CA ARG A 135 -9.96 -9.86 -12.18
C ARG A 135 -10.75 -10.53 -11.07
N ASP A 136 -10.95 -9.84 -9.96
CA ASP A 136 -11.47 -10.40 -8.73
C ASP A 136 -12.59 -9.50 -8.18
N PRO A 137 -13.86 -9.87 -8.42
CA PRO A 137 -15.02 -9.11 -7.97
C PRO A 137 -15.07 -8.94 -6.45
N GLU A 138 -14.55 -9.90 -5.68
CA GLU A 138 -14.51 -9.80 -4.22
C GLU A 138 -13.52 -8.73 -3.76
N VAL A 139 -12.35 -8.65 -4.41
CA VAL A 139 -11.39 -7.57 -4.15
C VAL A 139 -11.98 -6.21 -4.53
N TYR A 140 -12.65 -6.11 -5.66
CA TYR A 140 -13.33 -4.87 -6.05
C TYR A 140 -14.41 -4.47 -5.02
N ALA A 141 -15.24 -5.43 -4.60
CA ALA A 141 -16.30 -5.20 -3.60
C ALA A 141 -15.75 -4.84 -2.20
N SER A 142 -14.51 -5.24 -1.88
CA SER A 142 -13.87 -4.94 -0.59
C SER A 142 -13.40 -3.49 -0.42
N PHE A 143 -13.62 -2.62 -1.43
CA PHE A 143 -13.17 -1.22 -1.39
C PHE A 143 -13.59 -0.46 -0.11
N PRO A 144 -14.87 -0.47 0.32
CA PRO A 144 -15.29 0.27 1.52
C PRO A 144 -14.55 -0.20 2.78
N GLN A 145 -14.36 -1.52 2.92
CA GLN A 145 -13.66 -2.11 4.07
C GLN A 145 -12.17 -1.75 4.04
N ARG A 146 -11.54 -1.79 2.86
CA ARG A 146 -10.13 -1.40 2.69
C ARG A 146 -9.91 0.07 2.99
N LEU A 147 -10.84 0.94 2.61
CA LEU A 147 -10.78 2.36 2.92
C LEU A 147 -10.95 2.60 4.42
N ALA A 148 -11.94 1.98 5.06
CA ALA A 148 -12.16 2.08 6.50
C ALA A 148 -11.01 1.49 7.34
N PHE A 149 -10.27 0.54 6.77
CA PHE A 149 -9.11 -0.05 7.44
C PHE A 149 -7.91 0.90 7.51
N VAL A 150 -7.76 1.83 6.55
CA VAL A 150 -6.66 2.80 6.57
C VAL A 150 -6.74 3.64 7.85
N GLY A 151 -5.62 3.71 8.58
CA GLY A 151 -5.53 4.47 9.83
C GLY A 151 -6.04 3.74 11.07
N SER A 152 -6.68 2.58 10.92
CA SER A 152 -7.04 1.71 12.05
C SER A 152 -5.79 1.25 12.82
N PRO A 153 -5.91 0.87 14.11
CA PRO A 153 -4.80 0.25 14.85
C PRO A 153 -4.20 -0.94 14.09
N GLY A 154 -5.10 -1.75 13.50
CA GLY A 154 -4.84 -2.83 12.53
C GLY A 154 -3.80 -2.47 11.49
N TYR A 155 -4.10 -1.42 10.75
CA TYR A 155 -3.28 -0.94 9.64
C TYR A 155 -1.95 -0.37 10.14
N ARG A 156 -1.97 0.47 11.17
CA ARG A 156 -0.76 1.15 11.67
C ARG A 156 0.29 0.16 12.16
N GLU A 157 -0.11 -0.89 12.87
CA GLU A 157 0.81 -1.92 13.34
C GLU A 157 1.40 -2.74 12.20
N LEU A 158 0.56 -3.22 11.27
CA LEU A 158 1.03 -4.00 10.12
C LEU A 158 1.95 -3.17 9.21
N ALA A 159 1.64 -1.88 9.03
CA ALA A 159 2.49 -0.95 8.32
C ALA A 159 3.84 -0.77 9.04
N ALA A 160 3.85 -0.59 10.37
CA ALA A 160 5.08 -0.50 11.15
C ALA A 160 5.95 -1.77 11.03
N LEU A 161 5.37 -2.95 11.24
CA LEU A 161 6.09 -4.23 11.13
C LEU A 161 6.69 -4.45 9.73
N ARG A 162 5.99 -4.01 8.68
CA ARG A 162 6.51 -4.11 7.31
C ARG A 162 7.63 -3.12 7.04
N ARG A 163 7.51 -1.87 7.52
CA ARG A 163 8.54 -0.83 7.40
C ARG A 163 9.84 -1.25 8.10
N GLU A 164 9.72 -1.84 9.28
CA GLU A 164 10.85 -2.36 10.05
C GLU A 164 11.41 -3.68 9.49
N ASN A 165 10.87 -4.18 8.36
CA ASN A 165 11.22 -5.46 7.74
C ASN A 165 11.04 -6.67 8.70
N ARG A 166 10.16 -6.54 9.68
CA ARG A 166 9.86 -7.54 10.72
C ARG A 166 8.75 -8.49 10.31
N LEU A 167 7.91 -8.08 9.36
CA LEU A 167 6.92 -8.93 8.71
C LEU A 167 6.94 -8.69 7.21
N VAL A 168 7.36 -9.70 6.46
CA VAL A 168 7.32 -9.70 4.99
C VAL A 168 6.68 -10.98 4.51
N VAL A 169 5.47 -10.86 3.95
CA VAL A 169 4.76 -11.94 3.29
C VAL A 169 4.64 -11.59 1.82
N LYS A 170 4.99 -12.53 0.95
CA LYS A 170 4.90 -12.39 -0.51
C LYS A 170 3.82 -13.30 -1.07
N ASP A 171 3.13 -12.84 -2.11
CA ASP A 171 2.28 -13.69 -2.94
C ASP A 171 3.12 -14.54 -3.92
N ASP A 172 2.46 -15.42 -4.70
CA ASP A 172 3.09 -16.25 -5.73
C ASP A 172 3.80 -15.45 -6.83
N PHE A 173 3.48 -14.16 -6.97
CA PHE A 173 4.13 -13.24 -7.89
C PHE A 173 5.28 -12.47 -7.24
N ALA A 174 5.70 -12.88 -6.03
CA ALA A 174 6.73 -12.25 -5.21
C ALA A 174 6.44 -10.79 -4.80
N ASN A 175 5.20 -10.31 -4.94
CA ASN A 175 4.77 -9.01 -4.44
C ASN A 175 4.44 -9.13 -2.95
N GLY A 176 4.68 -8.06 -2.19
CA GLY A 176 4.31 -8.10 -0.78
C GLY A 176 2.80 -7.92 -0.58
N VAL A 177 2.17 -8.87 0.11
CA VAL A 177 0.73 -8.89 0.43
C VAL A 177 0.32 -7.63 1.17
N THR A 178 -0.84 -7.02 0.87
CA THR A 178 -1.26 -5.78 1.53
C THR A 178 -1.55 -6.01 3.02
N ALA A 179 -1.48 -4.95 3.85
CA ALA A 179 -1.84 -5.07 5.26
C ALA A 179 -3.29 -5.50 5.47
N PHE A 180 -4.22 -5.10 4.60
CA PHE A 180 -5.61 -5.53 4.70
C PHE A 180 -5.77 -7.03 4.45
N ASP A 181 -5.13 -7.54 3.39
CA ASP A 181 -5.21 -8.97 3.07
C ASP A 181 -4.53 -9.82 4.14
N LEU A 182 -3.42 -9.33 4.70
CA LEU A 182 -2.80 -9.93 5.88
C LEU A 182 -3.79 -9.91 7.05
N TYR A 183 -4.33 -8.75 7.40
CA TYR A 183 -5.27 -8.60 8.51
C TYR A 183 -6.47 -9.57 8.40
N GLU A 184 -7.12 -9.63 7.25
CA GLU A 184 -8.28 -10.52 7.04
C GLU A 184 -7.89 -12.00 7.07
N ALA A 185 -6.77 -12.38 6.47
CA ALA A 185 -6.30 -13.77 6.51
C ALA A 185 -6.05 -14.24 7.95
N LEU A 186 -5.57 -13.33 8.80
CA LEU A 186 -5.28 -13.59 10.20
C LEU A 186 -6.55 -13.61 11.04
N ARG A 187 -7.46 -12.67 10.82
CA ARG A 187 -8.75 -12.63 11.52
C ARG A 187 -9.59 -13.87 11.22
N ALA A 188 -9.44 -14.44 10.02
CA ALA A 188 -10.09 -15.69 9.63
C ALA A 188 -9.36 -16.96 10.12
N ALA A 189 -8.16 -16.84 10.69
CA ALA A 189 -7.42 -17.99 11.20
C ALA A 189 -7.94 -18.40 12.58
N SER A 190 -8.13 -19.70 12.80
CA SER A 190 -8.43 -20.18 14.14
C SER A 190 -7.20 -20.05 15.06
N PRO A 191 -7.37 -19.88 16.38
CA PRO A 191 -6.23 -19.81 17.31
C PRO A 191 -5.32 -21.05 17.29
N ALA A 192 -5.84 -22.19 16.81
CA ALA A 192 -5.09 -23.43 16.64
C ALA A 192 -4.33 -23.51 15.30
N GLN A 193 -4.67 -22.67 14.31
CA GLN A 193 -4.00 -22.63 13.01
C GLN A 193 -2.68 -21.86 13.11
N ARG A 194 -1.61 -22.48 12.62
CA ARG A 194 -0.32 -21.79 12.47
C ARG A 194 -0.42 -20.79 11.31
N PRO A 195 0.08 -19.54 11.45
CA PRO A 195 0.07 -18.55 10.37
C PRO A 195 0.65 -19.06 9.05
N ALA A 196 1.70 -19.90 9.11
CA ALA A 196 2.29 -20.53 7.93
C ALA A 196 1.30 -21.38 7.11
N ALA A 197 0.37 -22.06 7.75
CA ALA A 197 -0.65 -22.86 7.06
C ALA A 197 -1.70 -21.98 6.38
N VAL A 198 -2.08 -20.87 7.03
CA VAL A 198 -3.01 -19.86 6.50
C VAL A 198 -2.45 -19.19 5.25
N TRP A 199 -1.15 -18.91 5.25
CA TRP A 199 -0.44 -18.32 4.10
C TRP A 199 -0.25 -19.32 2.97
N ALA A 200 0.19 -20.55 3.26
CA ALA A 200 0.38 -21.59 2.26
C ALA A 200 -0.92 -21.88 1.48
N ALA A 201 -2.07 -21.92 2.16
CA ALA A 201 -3.38 -22.11 1.53
C ALA A 201 -3.78 -21.00 0.53
N ARG A 202 -3.11 -19.83 0.59
CA ARG A 202 -3.36 -18.66 -0.27
C ARG A 202 -2.27 -18.45 -1.33
N GLY A 203 -1.31 -19.36 -1.46
CA GLY A 203 -0.15 -19.15 -2.31
C GLY A 203 0.75 -18.02 -1.78
N TRP A 204 0.80 -17.84 -0.46
CA TRP A 204 1.62 -16.81 0.16
C TRP A 204 2.83 -17.45 0.85
N ARG A 205 3.99 -16.82 0.67
CA ARG A 205 5.25 -17.22 1.27
C ARG A 205 5.70 -16.18 2.30
N LEU A 206 5.91 -16.64 3.53
CA LEU A 206 6.61 -15.82 4.52
C LEU A 206 8.08 -15.69 4.13
N VAL A 207 8.56 -14.45 4.05
CA VAL A 207 9.97 -14.13 3.84
C VAL A 207 10.65 -13.82 5.17
N THR A 208 10.01 -12.99 6.00
CA THR A 208 10.55 -12.58 7.30
C THR A 208 9.42 -12.50 8.31
N ILE A 209 9.60 -13.12 9.48
CA ILE A 209 8.85 -12.81 10.69
C ILE A 209 9.78 -12.83 11.89
N ASP A 210 9.77 -11.79 12.72
CA ASP A 210 10.48 -11.84 14.00
C ASP A 210 9.55 -12.26 15.15
N ARG A 211 10.15 -12.70 16.26
CA ARG A 211 9.42 -13.26 17.39
C ARG A 211 8.48 -12.24 18.05
N GLU A 212 8.88 -10.98 18.08
CA GLU A 212 8.06 -9.93 18.67
C GLU A 212 6.90 -9.52 17.75
N ALA A 213 7.08 -9.51 16.43
CA ALA A 213 6.00 -9.38 15.46
C ALA A 213 4.98 -10.48 15.68
N VAL A 214 5.40 -11.76 15.81
CA VAL A 214 4.50 -12.89 16.14
C VAL A 214 3.74 -12.66 17.44
N VAL A 215 4.42 -12.26 18.52
CA VAL A 215 3.78 -12.08 19.84
C VAL A 215 2.80 -10.90 19.83
N ARG A 216 3.17 -9.77 19.22
CA ARG A 216 2.29 -8.61 19.07
C ARG A 216 1.08 -8.97 18.22
N PHE A 217 1.30 -9.70 17.11
CA PHE A 217 0.26 -10.33 16.31
C PHE A 217 -0.72 -11.09 17.19
N LEU A 218 -0.25 -12.13 17.90
CA LEU A 218 -1.08 -13.10 18.62
C LEU A 218 -1.97 -12.45 19.68
N ARG A 219 -1.61 -11.28 20.20
CA ARG A 219 -2.41 -10.53 21.16
C ARG A 219 -3.70 -9.95 20.57
N TRP A 220 -3.77 -9.72 19.27
CA TRP A 220 -5.01 -9.34 18.57
C TRP A 220 -5.94 -10.53 18.27
N PHE A 221 -5.45 -11.76 18.39
CA PHE A 221 -6.21 -12.99 18.13
C PHE A 221 -6.90 -13.53 19.38
N ALA A 222 -6.47 -13.10 20.57
CA ALA A 222 -7.22 -13.38 21.78
C ALA A 222 -8.42 -12.43 21.79
N PRO A 223 -9.67 -12.92 21.83
CA PRO A 223 -10.78 -12.05 22.18
C PRO A 223 -10.41 -11.37 23.48
N THR A 224 -10.49 -10.05 23.53
CA THR A 224 -10.33 -9.32 24.78
C THR A 224 -11.22 -10.01 25.82
N PRO A 225 -10.72 -10.39 27.00
CA PRO A 225 -11.56 -11.02 28.04
C PRO A 225 -12.79 -10.20 28.44
N ALA A 226 -12.84 -8.91 28.05
CA ALA A 226 -14.02 -8.05 28.16
C ALA A 226 -15.24 -8.50 27.32
N ALA A 227 -15.09 -9.45 26.39
CA ALA A 227 -16.20 -10.06 25.65
C ALA A 227 -16.72 -11.38 26.26
N LEU A 228 -16.20 -11.78 27.43
CA LEU A 228 -16.64 -12.97 28.19
C LEU A 228 -17.31 -12.59 29.52
N GLY A 229 -18.11 -11.52 29.53
CA GLY A 229 -19.10 -11.25 30.58
C GLY A 229 -18.52 -10.99 31.98
N VAL A 230 -18.29 -9.71 32.26
CA VAL A 230 -18.91 -9.10 33.45
C VAL A 230 -20.20 -8.44 32.97
#